data_AF-A0A7R6P364-F1
#
_entry.id   AF-A0A7R6P364-F1
#
_cell.length_a   1.000
_cell.length_b   1.000
_cell.length_c   1.000
_cell.angle_alpha   90.00
_cell.angle_beta   90.00
_cell.angle_gamma   90.00
#
_symmetry.space_group_name_H-M   'P 1'
#
loop_
_entity.id
_entity.type
_entity.pdbx_description
1 polymer ?
#
loop_
_entity_poly.entity_id
_entity_poly.type
_entity_poly.pdbx_seq_one_letter_code
_entity_poly.pdbx_strand_id
1 'polypeptide(L)'
;MRLPFFLLSVLALTTASVSCNAESKQPLESEVVSQPVASEQANACRGSSHIEQVQCLSLKLKEQDVALNQLYDRVIERLPENDESDLRKERHQLVSAQQAWLKYRDEHCAFVGAQEGGSNLWVTHFVSICVKEETDKRIEFLNSFVN
;
A
#
# COMPACT_ATOMS: atom_id res chain seq x y z
N MET A 1 57.73 -21.63 -30.88
CA MET A 1 56.94 -22.78 -31.38
C MET A 1 56.28 -23.45 -30.18
N ARG A 2 54.98 -23.77 -30.29
CA ARG A 2 54.04 -24.27 -29.26
C ARG A 2 53.16 -23.20 -28.60
N LEU A 3 52.02 -22.92 -29.24
CA LEU A 3 50.80 -22.51 -28.53
C LEU A 3 50.19 -23.74 -27.87
N PRO A 4 49.69 -23.64 -26.63
CA PRO A 4 48.64 -24.52 -26.14
C PRO A 4 47.28 -23.83 -26.29
N PHE A 5 46.42 -24.49 -27.06
CA PHE A 5 44.98 -24.32 -27.14
C PHE A 5 44.39 -24.19 -25.72
N PHE A 6 43.86 -23.02 -25.38
CA PHE A 6 42.93 -22.89 -24.27
C PHE A 6 41.59 -23.48 -24.72
N LEU A 7 41.26 -24.64 -24.14
CA LEU A 7 39.97 -25.30 -24.24
C LEU A 7 38.91 -24.39 -23.61
N LEU A 8 38.19 -23.63 -24.44
CA LEU A 8 36.94 -22.99 -24.05
C LEU A 8 35.84 -24.06 -24.02
N SER A 9 35.57 -24.60 -22.83
CA SER A 9 34.36 -25.39 -22.60
C SER A 9 33.16 -24.45 -22.59
N VAL A 10 32.46 -24.39 -23.72
CA VAL A 10 31.15 -23.73 -23.81
C VAL A 10 30.16 -24.60 -23.03
N LEU A 11 29.81 -24.21 -21.81
CA LEU A 11 28.63 -24.76 -21.14
C LEU A 11 27.40 -24.30 -21.93
N ALA A 12 26.79 -25.25 -22.64
CA ALA A 12 25.51 -25.04 -23.29
C ALA A 12 24.43 -24.82 -22.22
N LEU A 13 24.01 -23.57 -22.03
CA LEU A 13 22.77 -23.26 -21.32
C LEU A 13 21.61 -23.76 -22.19
N THR A 14 21.01 -24.87 -21.81
CA THR A 14 19.76 -25.33 -22.40
C THR A 14 18.66 -24.33 -22.03
N THR A 15 18.24 -23.52 -22.99
CA THR A 15 17.02 -22.73 -22.89
C THR A 15 15.83 -23.67 -22.90
N ALA A 16 15.23 -23.92 -21.73
CA ALA A 16 13.89 -24.48 -21.68
C ALA A 16 12.91 -23.37 -22.13
N SER A 17 12.54 -23.39 -23.40
CA SER A 17 11.44 -22.59 -23.94
C SER A 17 10.13 -23.16 -23.39
N VAL A 18 9.60 -22.54 -22.34
CA VAL A 18 8.21 -22.74 -21.93
C VAL A 18 7.34 -22.15 -23.03
N SER A 19 6.67 -23.03 -23.79
CA SER A 19 5.71 -22.66 -24.80
C SER A 19 4.34 -22.52 -24.12
N CYS A 20 3.90 -21.30 -23.86
CA CYS A 20 2.52 -21.04 -23.47
C CYS A 20 1.66 -21.08 -24.74
N ASN A 21 0.83 -22.10 -24.90
CA ASN A 21 -0.16 -22.12 -25.98
C ASN A 21 -1.32 -21.17 -25.64
N ALA A 22 -1.59 -20.23 -26.55
CA ALA A 22 -2.80 -19.43 -26.57
C ALA A 22 -3.88 -20.14 -27.40
N GLU A 23 -4.95 -20.59 -26.77
CA GLU A 23 -6.15 -21.05 -27.46
C GLU A 23 -7.20 -19.93 -27.37
N SER A 24 -7.50 -19.29 -28.50
CA SER A 24 -8.51 -18.24 -28.62
C SER A 24 -9.85 -18.82 -29.07
N LYS A 25 -10.91 -18.66 -28.27
CA LYS A 25 -12.30 -18.56 -28.77
C LYS A 25 -13.11 -17.55 -27.93
N GLN A 26 -13.39 -16.39 -28.53
CA GLN A 26 -14.47 -15.44 -28.20
C GLN A 26 -15.83 -15.98 -28.68
N PRO A 27 -16.99 -15.35 -28.38
CA PRO A 27 -17.30 -14.34 -27.35
C PRO A 27 -18.56 -14.72 -26.54
N LEU A 28 -18.63 -14.31 -25.26
CA LEU A 28 -19.92 -14.09 -24.60
C LEU A 28 -19.92 -12.64 -24.13
N GLU A 29 -20.77 -11.83 -24.74
CA GLU A 29 -21.10 -10.48 -24.28
C GLU A 29 -21.61 -10.58 -22.84
N SER A 30 -20.78 -10.18 -21.89
CA SER A 30 -21.27 -9.56 -20.67
C SER A 30 -20.62 -8.19 -20.61
N GLU A 31 -21.47 -7.18 -20.77
CA GLU A 31 -21.16 -5.79 -20.48
C GLU A 31 -20.84 -5.68 -18.99
N VAL A 32 -19.60 -6.02 -18.62
CA VAL A 32 -19.03 -5.72 -17.31
C VAL A 32 -18.75 -4.24 -17.32
N VAL A 33 -19.73 -3.47 -16.88
CA VAL A 33 -19.54 -2.09 -16.47
C VAL A 33 -18.41 -2.09 -15.44
N SER A 34 -17.23 -1.66 -15.89
CA SER A 34 -16.05 -1.45 -15.07
C SER A 34 -16.32 -0.31 -14.10
N GLN A 35 -16.90 -0.62 -12.95
CA GLN A 35 -16.81 0.26 -11.79
C GLN A 35 -15.49 -0.08 -11.08
N PRO A 36 -14.60 0.89 -10.86
CA PRO A 36 -13.48 0.68 -9.96
C PRO A 36 -14.08 0.41 -8.58
N VAL A 37 -13.63 -0.66 -7.93
CA VAL A 37 -13.89 -0.93 -6.51
C VAL A 37 -13.09 0.08 -5.69
N ALA A 38 -13.50 1.35 -5.76
CA ALA A 38 -13.18 2.33 -4.75
C ALA A 38 -14.05 1.98 -3.54
N SER A 39 -13.39 1.72 -2.41
CA SER A 39 -14.00 1.30 -1.16
C SER A 39 -15.27 2.12 -0.83
N GLU A 40 -16.30 1.47 -0.30
CA GLU A 40 -17.62 2.07 -0.05
C GLU A 40 -17.58 3.32 0.86
N GLN A 41 -16.48 3.54 1.58
CA GLN A 41 -16.21 4.78 2.32
C GLN A 41 -15.81 5.99 1.45
N ALA A 42 -15.30 5.81 0.23
CA ALA A 42 -15.08 6.91 -0.73
C ALA A 42 -16.41 7.58 -1.13
N ASN A 43 -17.54 6.89 -0.97
CA ASN A 43 -18.88 7.46 -1.16
C ASN A 43 -19.37 8.35 0.00
N ALA A 44 -18.69 8.40 1.16
CA ALA A 44 -19.15 9.20 2.30
C ALA A 44 -18.96 10.72 2.12
N CYS A 45 -18.02 11.13 1.26
CA CYS A 45 -17.74 12.53 0.96
C CYS A 45 -18.34 12.97 -0.39
N ARG A 46 -19.65 12.75 -0.60
CA ARG A 46 -20.37 13.28 -1.77
C ARG A 46 -20.68 14.78 -1.60
N GLY A 47 -19.70 15.62 -1.92
CA GLY A 47 -19.87 17.08 -2.05
C GLY A 47 -20.21 17.47 -3.50
N SER A 48 -20.84 18.63 -3.68
CA SER A 48 -21.20 19.19 -4.99
C SER A 48 -20.02 19.83 -5.73
N SER A 49 -18.96 20.18 -4.98
CA SER A 49 -17.70 20.70 -5.53
C SER A 49 -16.48 19.93 -5.01
N HIS A 50 -15.38 19.96 -5.75
CA HIS A 50 -14.10 19.35 -5.31
C HIS A 50 -13.59 19.96 -3.99
N ILE A 51 -13.90 21.23 -3.71
CA ILE A 51 -13.51 21.89 -2.45
C ILE A 51 -14.23 21.23 -1.27
N GLU A 52 -15.55 21.06 -1.37
CA GLU A 52 -16.37 20.39 -0.33
C GLU A 52 -15.90 18.96 -0.10
N GLN A 53 -15.58 18.24 -1.18
CA GLN A 53 -15.08 16.86 -1.10
C GLN A 53 -13.73 16.79 -0.37
N VAL A 54 -12.77 17.64 -0.73
CA VAL A 54 -11.45 17.69 -0.05
C VAL A 54 -11.60 18.10 1.41
N GLN A 55 -12.49 19.04 1.74
CA GLN A 55 -12.76 19.42 3.12
C GLN A 55 -13.36 18.27 3.94
N CYS A 56 -14.34 17.55 3.38
CA CYS A 56 -14.91 16.36 4.01
C CYS A 56 -13.85 15.29 4.24
N LEU A 57 -13.03 14.99 3.23
CA LEU A 57 -11.93 14.02 3.34
C LEU A 57 -10.93 14.45 4.43
N SER A 58 -10.58 15.74 4.51
CA SER A 58 -9.71 16.24 5.57
C SER A 58 -10.27 16.01 6.98
N LEU A 59 -11.58 16.20 7.18
CA LEU A 59 -12.23 15.91 8.46
C LEU A 59 -12.20 14.41 8.77
N LYS A 60 -12.48 13.56 7.78
CA LYS A 60 -12.44 12.10 7.95
C LYS A 60 -11.03 11.59 8.25
N LEU A 61 -10.02 12.16 7.62
CA LEU A 61 -8.62 11.84 7.91
C LEU A 61 -8.23 12.21 9.34
N LYS A 62 -8.73 13.33 9.89
CA LYS A 62 -8.52 13.68 11.30
C LYS A 62 -9.16 12.68 12.25
N GLU A 63 -10.38 12.24 11.96
CA GLU A 63 -11.06 11.20 12.75
C GLU A 63 -10.28 9.88 12.72
N GLN A 64 -9.79 9.47 11.55
CA GLN A 64 -8.98 8.25 11.39
C GLN A 64 -7.62 8.35 12.09
N ASP A 65 -6.97 9.51 12.07
CA ASP A 65 -5.70 9.72 12.76
C ASP A 65 -5.86 9.56 14.29
N VAL A 66 -6.94 10.12 14.86
CA VAL A 66 -7.26 9.91 16.28
C VAL A 66 -7.49 8.43 16.57
N ALA A 67 -8.26 7.72 15.73
CA ALA A 67 -8.53 6.30 15.92
C ALA A 67 -7.25 5.45 15.82
N LEU A 68 -6.39 5.76 14.84
CA LEU A 68 -5.10 5.10 14.65
C LEU A 68 -4.19 5.27 15.86
N ASN A 69 -4.04 6.50 16.37
CA ASN A 69 -3.17 6.79 17.50
C ASN A 69 -3.66 6.12 18.78
N GLN A 70 -4.97 6.18 19.06
CA GLN A 70 -5.55 5.48 20.21
C GLN A 70 -5.36 3.97 20.13
N LEU A 71 -5.47 3.38 18.93
CA LEU A 71 -5.24 1.95 18.74
C LEU A 71 -3.76 1.59 18.89
N TYR A 72 -2.88 2.39 18.31
CA TYR A 72 -1.42 2.24 18.45
C TYR A 72 -1.00 2.23 19.92
N ASP A 73 -1.49 3.18 20.73
CA ASP A 73 -1.19 3.23 22.16
C ASP A 73 -1.66 1.96 22.88
N ARG A 74 -2.88 1.48 22.57
CA ARG A 74 -3.40 0.22 23.13
C ARG A 74 -2.59 -1.03 22.74
N VAL A 75 -1.99 -1.05 21.56
CA VAL A 75 -1.09 -2.15 21.15
C VAL A 75 0.22 -2.03 21.94
N ILE A 76 0.80 -0.82 22.00
CA ILE A 76 2.03 -0.55 22.72
C ILE A 76 1.90 -0.94 24.19
N GLU A 77 0.79 -0.63 24.85
CA GLU A 77 0.51 -1.02 26.25
C GLU A 77 0.43 -2.53 26.47
N ARG A 78 0.00 -3.31 25.47
CA ARG A 78 -0.07 -4.78 25.55
C ARG A 78 1.28 -5.47 25.33
N LEU A 79 2.19 -4.83 24.61
CA LEU A 79 3.51 -5.39 24.34
C LEU A 79 4.37 -5.33 25.61
N PRO A 80 5.21 -6.35 25.86
CA PRO A 80 6.13 -6.32 27.00
C PRO A 80 6.99 -5.04 26.96
N GLU A 81 7.32 -4.53 28.14
CA GLU A 81 8.35 -3.50 28.23
C GLU A 81 9.67 -4.07 27.68
N ASN A 82 10.45 -3.22 27.02
CA ASN A 82 11.76 -3.62 26.52
C ASN A 82 12.69 -3.80 27.72
N ASP A 83 12.71 -4.99 28.32
CA ASP A 83 13.79 -5.41 29.20
C ASP A 83 14.99 -5.84 28.32
N GLU A 84 16.21 -5.61 28.80
CA GLU A 84 17.43 -6.06 28.15
C GLU A 84 17.46 -7.59 27.96
N SER A 85 16.64 -8.33 28.72
CA SER A 85 16.43 -9.77 28.56
C SER A 85 15.46 -10.16 27.43
N ASP A 86 14.59 -9.25 26.96
CA ASP A 86 13.67 -9.52 25.84
C ASP A 86 14.36 -9.33 24.49
N LEU A 87 14.85 -10.44 23.95
CA LEU A 87 15.52 -10.47 22.64
C LEU A 87 14.58 -10.12 21.48
N ARG A 88 13.26 -10.19 21.66
CA ARG A 88 12.30 -9.91 20.58
C ARG A 88 12.12 -8.40 20.36
N LYS A 89 12.18 -7.59 21.43
CA LYS A 89 12.09 -6.11 21.36
C LYS A 89 10.86 -5.62 20.60
N GLU A 90 9.71 -6.28 20.83
CA GLU A 90 8.48 -6.11 20.03
C GLU A 90 8.00 -4.64 20.00
N ARG A 91 8.06 -3.94 21.13
CA ARG A 91 7.68 -2.52 21.21
C ARG A 91 8.58 -1.65 20.33
N HIS A 92 9.89 -1.87 20.38
CA HIS A 92 10.84 -1.13 19.52
C HIS A 92 10.61 -1.42 18.03
N GLN A 93 10.34 -2.69 17.69
CA GLN A 93 10.02 -3.09 16.32
C GLN A 93 8.73 -2.43 15.84
N LEU A 94 7.67 -2.39 16.66
CA LEU A 94 6.41 -1.75 16.30
C LEU A 94 6.58 -0.23 16.10
N VAL A 95 7.29 0.46 17.00
CA VAL A 95 7.60 1.89 16.86
C VAL A 95 8.32 2.15 15.53
N SER A 96 9.37 1.39 15.25
CA SER A 96 10.16 1.51 14.02
C SER A 96 9.31 1.24 12.77
N ALA A 97 8.45 0.21 12.82
CA ALA A 97 7.55 -0.14 11.73
C ALA A 97 6.50 0.95 11.50
N GLN A 98 5.96 1.57 12.56
CA GLN A 98 4.98 2.66 12.46
C GLN A 98 5.60 3.91 11.81
N GLN A 99 6.82 4.27 12.20
CA GLN A 99 7.56 5.39 11.60
C GLN A 99 7.86 5.16 10.12
N ALA A 100 8.32 3.96 9.77
CA ALA A 100 8.56 3.58 8.38
C ALA A 100 7.27 3.59 7.56
N TRP A 101 6.16 3.10 8.13
CA TRP A 101 4.86 3.12 7.49
C TRP A 101 4.36 4.54 7.21
N LEU A 102 4.53 5.49 8.15
CA LEU A 102 4.16 6.90 7.91
C LEU A 102 4.88 7.47 6.68
N LYS A 103 6.20 7.24 6.59
CA LYS A 103 6.99 7.67 5.42
C LYS A 103 6.52 6.98 4.14
N TYR A 104 6.29 5.67 4.18
CA TYR A 104 5.76 4.93 3.04
C TYR A 104 4.42 5.51 2.59
N ARG A 105 3.47 5.70 3.51
CA ARG A 105 2.13 6.23 3.22
C ARG A 105 2.23 7.58 2.52
N ASP A 106 3.02 8.50 3.07
CA ASP A 106 3.10 9.86 2.55
C ASP A 106 3.72 9.89 1.15
N GLU A 107 4.82 9.17 0.92
CA GLU A 107 5.47 9.07 -0.39
C GLU A 107 4.61 8.31 -1.41
N HIS A 108 3.99 7.21 -0.99
CA HIS A 108 3.10 6.39 -1.81
C HIS A 108 1.89 7.21 -2.27
N CYS A 109 1.23 7.92 -1.34
CA CYS A 109 0.06 8.70 -1.67
C CYS A 109 0.37 9.98 -2.44
N ALA A 110 1.55 10.57 -2.24
CA ALA A 110 2.04 11.64 -3.11
C ALA A 110 2.21 11.15 -4.56
N PHE A 111 2.77 9.95 -4.76
CA PHE A 111 2.87 9.33 -6.07
C PHE A 111 1.48 9.04 -6.68
N VAL A 112 0.57 8.43 -5.93
CA VAL A 112 -0.81 8.15 -6.39
C VAL A 112 -1.49 9.43 -6.87
N GLY A 113 -1.43 10.51 -6.09
CA GLY A 113 -2.00 11.79 -6.49
C GLY A 113 -1.33 12.40 -7.73
N ALA A 114 0.00 12.30 -7.84
CA ALA A 114 0.74 12.85 -8.98
C ALA A 114 0.38 12.16 -10.31
N GLN A 115 0.03 10.86 -10.28
CA GLN A 115 -0.36 10.09 -11.46
C GLN A 115 -1.69 10.57 -12.07
N GLU A 116 -2.57 11.17 -11.28
CA GLU A 116 -3.84 11.73 -11.76
C GLU A 116 -3.65 13.03 -12.57
N GLY A 117 -2.61 13.80 -12.25
CA GLY A 117 -2.35 15.12 -12.85
C GLY A 117 -3.50 16.12 -12.64
N GLY A 118 -3.63 17.07 -13.57
CA GLY A 118 -4.68 18.09 -13.53
C GLY A 118 -4.43 19.18 -12.48
N SER A 119 -5.50 19.69 -11.88
CA SER A 119 -5.40 20.78 -10.89
C SER A 119 -4.85 20.29 -9.54
N ASN A 120 -4.15 21.15 -8.79
CA ASN A 120 -3.66 20.82 -7.45
C ASN A 120 -4.78 20.35 -6.49
N LEU A 121 -6.01 20.84 -6.67
CA LEU A 121 -7.15 20.42 -5.87
C LEU A 121 -7.57 18.98 -6.20
N TRP A 122 -7.50 18.61 -7.49
CA TRP A 122 -7.77 17.24 -7.94
C TRP A 122 -6.68 16.28 -7.45
N VAL A 123 -5.41 16.63 -7.60
CA VAL A 123 -4.30 15.86 -7.03
C VAL A 123 -4.49 15.63 -5.53
N THR A 124 -4.77 16.70 -4.78
CA THR A 124 -5.01 16.63 -3.32
C THR A 124 -6.18 15.69 -2.96
N HIS A 125 -7.22 15.65 -3.77
CA HIS A 125 -8.37 14.76 -3.56
C HIS A 125 -7.92 13.29 -3.56
N PHE A 126 -7.14 12.87 -4.55
CA PHE A 126 -6.66 11.49 -4.66
C PHE A 126 -5.59 11.15 -3.62
N VAL A 127 -4.71 12.10 -3.27
CA VAL A 127 -3.81 11.94 -2.12
C VAL A 127 -4.62 11.64 -0.85
N SER A 128 -5.70 12.40 -0.61
CA SER A 128 -6.52 12.26 0.59
C SER A 128 -7.25 10.91 0.65
N ILE A 129 -7.77 10.44 -0.50
CA ILE A 129 -8.35 9.09 -0.60
C ILE A 129 -7.31 8.02 -0.28
N CYS A 130 -6.13 8.09 -0.89
CA CYS A 130 -5.05 7.12 -0.65
C CYS A 130 -4.63 7.08 0.83
N VAL A 131 -4.41 8.25 1.46
CA VAL A 131 -4.03 8.33 2.88
C VAL A 131 -5.10 7.67 3.75
N LYS A 132 -6.37 7.87 3.42
CA LYS A 132 -7.50 7.25 4.12
C LYS A 132 -7.43 5.73 4.01
N GLU A 133 -7.27 5.18 2.81
CA GLU A 133 -7.25 3.73 2.58
C GLU A 133 -6.04 3.06 3.24
N GLU A 134 -4.85 3.65 3.14
CA GLU A 134 -3.65 3.15 3.81
C GLU A 134 -3.77 3.21 5.34
N THR A 135 -4.46 4.23 5.87
CA THR A 135 -4.74 4.33 7.31
C THR A 135 -5.74 3.27 7.76
N ASP A 136 -6.78 2.97 6.98
CA ASP A 136 -7.73 1.90 7.30
C ASP A 136 -7.03 0.53 7.35
N LYS A 137 -6.18 0.23 6.36
CA LYS A 137 -5.36 -1.01 6.35
C LYS A 137 -4.45 -1.08 7.58
N ARG A 138 -3.88 0.05 7.99
CA ARG A 138 -3.01 0.10 9.17
C ARG A 138 -3.79 -0.12 10.47
N ILE A 139 -4.99 0.44 10.58
CA ILE A 139 -5.91 0.19 11.69
C ILE A 139 -6.26 -1.30 11.76
N GLU A 140 -6.59 -1.94 10.63
CA GLU A 140 -6.87 -3.37 10.58
C GLU A 140 -5.66 -4.21 11.05
N PHE A 141 -4.46 -3.88 10.58
CA PHE A 141 -3.22 -4.51 11.04
C PHE A 141 -3.02 -4.35 12.55
N LEU A 142 -3.18 -3.15 13.11
CA LEU A 142 -3.00 -2.95 14.56
C LEU A 142 -4.09 -3.65 15.38
N ASN A 143 -5.30 -3.78 14.83
CA ASN A 143 -6.40 -4.49 15.49
C ASN A 143 -6.08 -5.98 15.72
N SER A 144 -5.23 -6.60 14.90
CA SER A 144 -4.84 -8.01 15.10
C SER A 144 -3.99 -8.24 16.37
N PHE A 145 -3.58 -7.18 17.07
CA PHE A 145 -2.78 -7.27 18.30
C PHE A 145 -3.57 -6.89 19.57
N VAL A 146 -4.82 -6.43 19.42
CA VAL A 146 -5.66 -6.03 20.57
C VAL A 146 -6.93 -6.87 20.72
N ASN A 147 -7.31 -7.60 19.67
CA ASN A 147 -8.50 -8.47 19.62
C ASN A 147 -8.17 -9.90 20.01
#